data_AF-A0A829QP85-F1
#
_entry.id   AF-A0A829QP85-F1
#
_cell.length_a   1.000
_cell.length_b   1.000
_cell.length_c   1.000
_cell.angle_alpha   90.00
_cell.angle_beta   90.00
_cell.angle_gamma   90.00
#
_symmetry.space_group_name_H-M   'P 1'
#
loop_
_entity.id
_entity.type
_entity.pdbx_description
1 polymer ?
#
loop_
_entity_poly.entity_id
_entity_poly.type
_entity_poly.pdbx_seq_one_letter_code
_entity_poly.pdbx_strand_id
1 'polypeptide(L)'
;MFQIGGDVVGIVKRTKTAARDRFQQRIAAAEQVVIKSGCLFEVQPTAVADKRETPTSPPLERELAWVFLPVDADTRSITAADAIRYPVIDDDGNALPADDPRSRTYEMAGNGVVEPDIHGRRDHVACVCEWQQIARADA
;
A
#
# COMPACT_ATOMS: atom_id res chain seq x y z
N MET A 1 14.37 9.57 13.80
CA MET A 1 13.92 8.60 12.78
C MET A 1 14.82 8.82 11.58
N PHE A 2 15.48 7.77 11.08
CA PHE A 2 16.31 7.88 9.87
C PHE A 2 15.38 8.05 8.67
N GLN A 3 15.70 9.01 7.79
CA GLN A 3 14.90 9.34 6.63
C GLN A 3 15.47 8.58 5.42
N ILE A 4 14.66 7.73 4.80
CA ILE A 4 15.04 6.97 3.61
C ILE A 4 14.74 7.80 2.36
N GLY A 5 13.56 8.44 2.33
CA GLY A 5 13.12 9.32 1.26
C GLY A 5 12.26 10.48 1.78
N GLY A 6 11.60 11.23 0.89
CA GLY A 6 10.77 12.38 1.23
C GLY A 6 9.30 12.04 1.51
N ASP A 7 8.89 10.81 1.28
CA ASP A 7 7.48 10.46 1.16
C ASP A 7 6.83 10.22 2.52
N VAL A 8 5.51 10.43 2.52
CA VAL A 8 4.62 10.09 3.63
C VAL A 8 3.61 9.06 3.14
N VAL A 9 3.57 7.92 3.80
CA VAL A 9 2.69 6.79 3.45
C VAL A 9 1.80 6.43 4.63
N GLY A 10 0.65 5.82 4.35
CA GLY A 10 -0.23 5.25 5.38
C GLY A 10 -0.15 3.74 5.40
N ILE A 11 0.19 3.14 6.53
CA ILE A 11 0.03 1.69 6.73
C ILE A 11 -1.42 1.44 7.10
N VAL A 12 -2.17 0.79 6.22
CA VAL A 12 -3.56 0.41 6.43
C VAL A 12 -3.62 -0.93 7.16
N LYS A 13 -4.06 -0.90 8.41
CA LYS A 13 -4.35 -2.07 9.24
C LYS A 13 -5.84 -2.38 9.16
N ARG A 14 -6.21 -3.62 8.84
CA ARG A 14 -7.61 -4.06 8.77
C ARG A 14 -7.95 -4.99 9.91
N THR A 15 -8.95 -4.61 10.70
CA THR A 15 -9.44 -5.51 11.76
C THR A 15 -10.31 -6.59 11.12
N LYS A 16 -9.96 -7.87 11.30
CA LYS A 16 -10.83 -8.97 10.86
C LYS A 16 -12.16 -8.87 11.60
N THR A 17 -13.25 -8.63 10.87
CA THR A 17 -14.61 -8.67 11.40
C THR A 17 -15.38 -9.83 10.77
N ALA A 18 -16.06 -10.60 11.61
CA ALA A 18 -17.06 -11.58 11.17
C ALA A 18 -18.48 -10.97 11.17
N ALA A 19 -18.60 -9.69 11.51
CA ALA A 19 -19.89 -9.03 11.66
C ALA A 19 -20.63 -8.95 10.32
N ARG A 20 -21.94 -9.17 10.40
CA ARG A 20 -22.86 -9.02 9.29
C ARG A 20 -23.88 -7.95 9.64
N ASP A 21 -24.31 -7.19 8.64
CA ASP A 21 -25.39 -6.22 8.81
C ASP A 21 -26.74 -6.93 8.93
N ARG A 22 -27.81 -6.14 9.10
CA ARG A 22 -29.19 -6.65 9.17
C ARG A 22 -29.65 -7.40 7.91
N PHE A 23 -28.94 -7.25 6.80
CA PHE A 23 -29.20 -7.92 5.52
C PHE A 23 -28.27 -9.12 5.29
N GLN A 24 -27.56 -9.59 6.32
CA GLN A 24 -26.59 -10.69 6.24
C GLN A 24 -25.39 -10.42 5.32
N GLN A 25 -25.17 -9.17 4.91
CA GLN A 25 -23.98 -8.75 4.17
C GLN A 25 -22.80 -8.59 5.13
N ARG A 26 -21.59 -8.90 4.68
CA ARG A 26 -20.39 -8.68 5.50
C ARG A 26 -20.19 -7.19 5.71
N ILE A 27 -20.01 -6.78 6.95
CA ILE A 27 -19.62 -5.41 7.27
C ILE A 27 -18.15 -5.25 6.91
N ALA A 28 -17.82 -4.16 6.22
CA ALA A 28 -16.43 -3.83 5.91
C ALA A 28 -15.61 -3.74 7.20
N ALA A 29 -14.41 -4.30 7.18
CA ALA A 29 -13.46 -4.15 8.27
C ALA A 29 -13.17 -2.66 8.50
N ALA A 30 -13.20 -2.23 9.76
CA ALA A 30 -12.69 -0.91 10.09
C ALA A 30 -11.20 -0.85 9.74
N GLU A 31 -10.83 0.15 8.94
CA GLU A 31 -9.46 0.44 8.61
C GLU A 31 -8.87 1.41 9.64
N GLN A 32 -7.67 1.11 10.10
CA GLN A 32 -6.83 2.02 10.85
C GLN A 32 -5.63 2.38 9.99
N VAL A 33 -5.39 3.67 9.77
CA VAL A 33 -4.24 4.16 9.00
C VAL A 33 -3.17 4.68 9.95
N VAL A 34 -1.98 4.08 9.91
CA VAL A 34 -0.80 4.55 10.64
C VAL A 34 0.10 5.33 9.68
N ILE A 35 0.18 6.65 9.88
CA ILE A 35 0.98 7.53 9.02
C ILE A 35 2.47 7.39 9.36
N LYS A 36 3.31 7.24 8.33
CA LYS A 36 4.77 7.17 8.42
C LYS A 36 5.41 8.16 7.47
N SER A 37 6.32 8.97 8.01
CA SER A 37 7.13 9.92 7.26
C SER A 37 8.55 9.41 7.03
N GLY A 38 9.27 10.05 6.12
CA GLY A 38 10.64 9.71 5.77
C GLY A 38 10.76 8.40 5.00
N CYS A 39 9.72 8.05 4.26
CA CYS A 39 9.62 6.84 3.47
C CYS A 39 10.10 7.10 2.04
N LEU A 40 10.34 6.02 1.30
CA LEU A 40 10.46 6.05 -0.16
C LEU A 40 9.33 5.20 -0.74
N PHE A 41 8.53 5.78 -1.64
CA PHE A 41 7.49 5.10 -2.38
C PHE A 41 7.77 5.21 -3.88
N GLU A 42 7.95 4.07 -4.55
CA GLU A 42 8.27 4.03 -5.97
C GLU A 42 7.36 3.06 -6.71
N VAL A 43 6.54 3.59 -7.62
CA VAL A 43 5.79 2.77 -8.58
C VAL A 43 6.77 2.20 -9.59
N GLN A 44 6.85 0.87 -9.64
CA GLN A 44 7.67 0.18 -10.61
C GLN A 44 6.98 0.22 -11.98
N PRO A 45 7.73 0.47 -13.07
CA PRO A 45 7.19 0.34 -14.41
C PRO A 45 6.62 -1.08 -14.53
N THR A 46 5.35 -1.20 -14.90
CA THR A 46 4.81 -2.47 -15.35
C THR A 46 5.62 -2.85 -16.59
N ALA A 47 6.58 -3.77 -16.43
CA ALA A 47 7.23 -4.40 -17.58
C ALA A 47 6.08 -4.87 -18.46
N VAL A 48 5.98 -4.25 -19.65
CA VAL A 48 4.94 -4.42 -20.67
C VAL A 48 4.23 -5.74 -20.45
N ALA A 49 2.96 -5.67 -20.01
CA ALA A 49 2.09 -6.83 -19.84
C ALA A 49 2.42 -7.81 -20.96
N ASP A 50 2.91 -8.98 -20.57
CA ASP A 50 3.34 -10.03 -21.46
C ASP A 50 2.26 -10.13 -22.56
N LYS A 51 2.63 -9.99 -23.83
CA LYS A 51 1.70 -9.99 -24.99
C LYS A 51 0.93 -11.33 -25.14
N ARG A 52 0.86 -12.13 -24.08
CA ARG A 52 0.23 -13.43 -23.93
C ARG A 52 -0.98 -13.42 -22.99
N GLU A 53 -1.25 -12.35 -22.24
CA GLU A 53 -2.53 -12.26 -21.53
C GLU A 53 -3.64 -11.99 -22.56
N THR A 54 -4.41 -13.04 -22.84
CA THR A 54 -5.66 -12.97 -23.58
C THR A 54 -6.50 -11.86 -22.93
N PRO A 55 -7.10 -10.92 -23.68
CA PRO A 55 -7.87 -9.83 -23.08
C PRO A 55 -9.04 -10.44 -22.31
N THR A 56 -8.87 -10.57 -20.99
CA THR A 56 -9.99 -10.81 -20.09
C THR A 56 -10.69 -9.47 -19.99
N SER A 57 -11.86 -9.37 -20.61
CA SER A 57 -12.74 -8.24 -20.37
C SER A 57 -13.24 -8.31 -18.93
N PRO A 58 -13.16 -7.22 -18.16
CA PRO A 58 -12.63 -5.89 -18.50
C PRO A 58 -11.11 -5.76 -18.30
N PRO A 59 -10.43 -4.83 -19.01
CA PRO A 59 -9.00 -4.60 -18.84
C PRO A 59 -8.67 -4.33 -17.37
N LEU A 60 -7.59 -4.91 -16.86
CA LEU A 60 -7.15 -4.72 -15.48
C LEU A 60 -5.96 -3.76 -15.48
N GLU A 61 -6.11 -2.61 -14.85
CA GLU A 61 -4.97 -1.75 -14.53
C GLU A 61 -4.26 -2.34 -13.32
N ARG A 62 -2.93 -2.47 -13.41
CA ARG A 62 -2.10 -3.04 -12.36
C ARG A 62 -0.84 -2.19 -12.20
N GLU A 63 -0.48 -1.94 -10.95
CA GLU A 63 0.76 -1.25 -10.59
C GLU A 63 1.46 -2.01 -9.47
N LEU A 64 2.75 -2.24 -9.64
CA LEU A 64 3.62 -2.73 -8.58
C LEU A 64 4.31 -1.53 -7.96
N ALA A 65 4.44 -1.51 -6.64
CA ALA A 65 5.15 -0.47 -5.93
C ALA A 65 6.11 -1.05 -4.88
N TRP A 66 7.27 -0.43 -4.78
CA TRP A 66 8.25 -0.65 -3.72
C TRP A 66 8.11 0.43 -2.67
N VAL A 67 8.11 0.02 -1.41
CA VAL A 67 7.98 0.93 -0.27
C VAL A 67 9.06 0.62 0.73
N PHE A 68 9.87 1.62 1.05
CA PHE A 68 10.91 1.52 2.06
C PHE A 68 10.55 2.42 3.24
N LEU A 69 10.42 1.82 4.41
CA LEU A 69 9.91 2.47 5.62
C LEU A 69 11.00 2.53 6.69
N PRO A 70 11.10 3.61 7.47
CA PRO A 70 11.99 3.62 8.62
C PRO A 70 11.63 2.52 9.62
N VAL A 71 12.63 1.95 10.29
CA VAL A 71 12.41 0.87 11.27
C VAL A 71 11.86 1.44 12.58
N ASP A 72 10.63 1.06 12.93
CA ASP A 72 10.01 1.33 14.22
C ASP A 72 9.12 0.15 14.68
N ALA A 73 8.27 0.35 15.70
CA ALA A 73 7.41 -0.72 16.19
C ALA A 73 6.33 -1.15 15.19
N ASP A 74 5.72 -0.19 14.48
CA ASP A 74 4.63 -0.45 13.56
C ASP A 74 5.16 -1.06 12.27
N THR A 75 6.25 -0.52 11.72
CA THR A 75 6.82 -0.97 10.44
C THR A 75 7.41 -2.37 10.52
N ARG A 76 8.00 -2.75 11.67
CA ARG A 76 8.47 -4.12 11.92
C ARG A 76 7.34 -5.16 12.03
N SER A 77 6.11 -4.71 12.22
CA SER A 77 4.93 -5.57 12.35
C SER A 77 4.10 -5.66 11.07
N ILE A 78 4.60 -5.14 9.96
CA ILE A 78 3.87 -5.17 8.68
C ILE A 78 3.78 -6.60 8.16
N THR A 79 2.57 -7.00 7.82
CA THR A 79 2.25 -8.34 7.30
C THR A 79 1.56 -8.25 5.95
N ALA A 80 1.43 -9.40 5.27
CA ALA A 80 0.65 -9.52 4.04
C ALA A 80 -0.86 -9.22 4.19
N ALA A 81 -1.36 -9.04 5.41
CA ALA A 81 -2.75 -8.63 5.66
C ALA A 81 -2.94 -7.10 5.70
N ASP A 82 -1.84 -6.35 5.70
CA ASP A 82 -1.83 -4.89 5.68
C ASP A 82 -1.80 -4.37 4.23
N ALA A 83 -1.96 -3.07 4.07
CA ALA A 83 -1.79 -2.39 2.79
C ALA A 83 -1.04 -1.06 2.98
N ILE A 84 -0.49 -0.51 1.90
CA ILE A 84 0.11 0.82 1.87
C ILE A 84 -0.81 1.78 1.12
N ARG A 85 -1.16 2.89 1.74
CA ARG A 85 -1.91 3.98 1.11
C ARG A 85 -0.96 5.10 0.71
N TYR A 86 -1.06 5.54 -0.54
CA TYR A 86 -0.26 6.64 -1.08
C TYR A 86 -0.97 7.34 -2.25
N PRO A 87 -0.92 8.68 -2.34
CA PRO A 87 -0.54 9.62 -1.29
C PRO A 87 -1.53 9.59 -0.11
N VAL A 88 -1.09 10.03 1.07
CA VAL A 88 -1.94 10.22 2.27
C VAL A 88 -1.94 11.66 2.78
N ILE A 89 -1.12 12.53 2.18
CA ILE A 89 -1.11 13.96 2.43
C ILE A 89 -1.17 14.70 1.09
N ASP A 90 -1.71 15.92 1.09
CA ASP A 90 -1.62 16.85 -0.03
C ASP A 90 -0.28 17.61 -0.04
N ASP A 91 -0.09 18.46 -1.05
CA ASP A 91 1.13 19.26 -1.23
C ASP A 91 1.36 20.27 -0.09
N ASP A 92 0.30 20.64 0.64
CA ASP A 92 0.34 21.52 1.81
C ASP A 92 0.61 20.74 3.12
N GLY A 93 0.71 19.41 3.04
CA GLY A 93 0.98 18.53 4.18
C GLY A 93 -0.26 18.13 4.99
N ASN A 94 -1.47 18.42 4.52
CA ASN A 94 -2.71 18.02 5.17
C ASN A 94 -3.09 16.58 4.82
N ALA A 95 -3.66 15.85 5.78
CA ALA A 95 -4.12 14.50 5.55
C ALA A 95 -5.24 14.45 4.50
N LEU A 96 -5.08 13.56 3.52
CA LEU A 96 -6.11 13.29 2.52
C LEU A 96 -7.25 12.46 3.12
N PRO A 97 -8.51 12.73 2.74
CA PRO A 97 -9.62 11.83 3.01
C PRO A 97 -9.36 10.41 2.50
N ALA A 98 -9.91 9.41 3.18
CA ALA A 98 -9.69 8.00 2.82
C ALA A 98 -10.27 7.64 1.44
N ASP A 99 -11.25 8.39 0.96
CA ASP A 99 -11.92 8.28 -0.33
C ASP A 99 -11.42 9.30 -1.37
N ASP A 100 -10.32 10.01 -1.10
CA ASP A 100 -9.73 10.93 -2.07
C ASP A 100 -9.31 10.16 -3.34
N PRO A 101 -9.76 10.59 -4.53
CA PRO A 101 -9.52 9.86 -5.78
C PRO A 101 -8.04 9.79 -6.18
N ARG A 102 -7.18 10.63 -5.60
CA ARG A 102 -5.73 10.57 -5.82
C ARG A 102 -5.08 9.47 -4.99
N SER A 103 -5.68 9.09 -3.86
CA SER A 103 -5.13 8.11 -2.93
C SER A 103 -5.42 6.68 -3.38
N ARG A 104 -4.36 5.88 -3.52
CA ARG A 104 -4.47 4.46 -3.85
C ARG A 104 -4.05 3.61 -2.66
N THR A 105 -4.74 2.49 -2.47
CA THR A 105 -4.39 1.49 -1.45
C THR A 105 -3.77 0.28 -2.15
N TYR A 106 -2.47 0.11 -1.99
CA TYR A 106 -1.67 -0.98 -2.53
C TYR A 106 -1.62 -2.14 -1.53
N GLU A 107 -2.12 -3.30 -1.93
CA GLU A 107 -2.13 -4.50 -1.11
C GLU A 107 -0.73 -5.09 -0.99
N MET A 108 -0.35 -5.57 0.18
CA MET A 108 0.97 -6.16 0.41
C MET A 108 1.15 -7.48 -0.34
N ALA A 109 2.22 -7.61 -1.13
CA ALA A 109 2.59 -8.83 -1.85
C ALA A 109 3.42 -9.81 -0.98
N GLY A 110 3.38 -9.63 0.33
CA GLY A 110 4.19 -10.36 1.31
C GLY A 110 4.30 -9.61 2.63
N ASN A 111 5.00 -10.18 3.61
CA ASN A 111 5.33 -9.44 4.82
C ASN A 111 6.41 -8.39 4.54
N GLY A 112 6.47 -7.33 5.35
CA GLY A 112 7.60 -6.41 5.32
C GLY A 112 8.88 -7.13 5.78
N VAL A 113 10.00 -6.85 5.11
CA VAL A 113 11.31 -7.43 5.42
C VAL A 113 12.19 -6.35 6.05
N VAL A 114 12.73 -6.60 7.24
CA VAL A 114 13.71 -5.71 7.86
C VAL A 114 15.07 -5.97 7.23
N GLU A 115 15.58 -5.01 6.47
CA GLU A 115 16.90 -5.10 5.85
C GLU A 115 17.99 -4.49 6.74
N PRO A 116 19.16 -5.14 6.87
CA PRO A 116 20.28 -4.58 7.60
C PRO A 116 21.19 -3.69 6.72
N ASP A 117 21.85 -2.72 7.33
CA ASP A 117 22.94 -1.96 6.73
C ASP A 117 24.20 -2.82 6.56
N ILE A 118 25.25 -2.25 5.94
CA ILE A 118 26.54 -2.90 5.75
C ILE A 118 27.26 -3.29 7.06
N HIS A 119 26.77 -2.81 8.20
CA HIS A 119 27.27 -3.11 9.54
C HIS A 119 26.34 -4.07 10.32
N GLY A 120 25.29 -4.61 9.68
CA GLY A 120 24.36 -5.56 10.28
C GLY A 120 23.29 -4.91 11.18
N ARG A 121 23.21 -3.58 11.23
CA ARG A 121 22.18 -2.86 12.00
C ARG A 121 20.92 -2.73 11.16
N ARG A 122 19.76 -2.75 11.80
CA ARG A 122 18.49 -2.56 11.08
C ARG A 122 18.49 -1.19 10.40
N ASP A 123 18.29 -1.19 9.09
CA ASP A 123 18.32 0.01 8.26
C ASP A 123 16.90 0.47 7.92
N HIS A 124 16.14 -0.37 7.23
CA HIS A 124 14.79 -0.07 6.77
C HIS A 124 13.89 -1.32 6.76
N VAL A 125 12.59 -1.12 6.56
CA VAL A 125 11.65 -2.18 6.22
C VAL A 125 11.31 -2.05 4.73
N ALA A 126 11.65 -3.07 3.95
CA ALA A 126 11.31 -3.17 2.53
C ALA A 126 9.97 -3.88 2.37
N CYS A 127 9.10 -3.32 1.52
CA CYS A 127 7.78 -3.83 1.21
C CYS A 127 7.57 -3.81 -0.30
N VAL A 128 6.93 -4.86 -0.81
CA VAL A 128 6.41 -4.92 -2.18
C VAL A 128 4.91 -4.95 -2.08
N CYS A 129 4.23 -4.10 -2.86
CA CYS A 129 2.78 -3.99 -2.85
C CYS A 129 2.24 -3.83 -4.27
N GLU A 130 0.96 -4.14 -4.45
CA GLU A 130 0.28 -4.12 -5.74
C GLU A 130 -1.05 -3.37 -5.62
N TRP A 131 -1.33 -2.53 -6.59
CA TRP A 131 -2.65 -1.93 -6.78
C TRP A 131 -3.26 -2.47 -8.06
N GLN A 132 -4.56 -2.77 -8.02
CA GLN A 132 -5.32 -3.23 -9.16
C GLN A 132 -6.67 -2.54 -9.23
N GLN A 133 -7.12 -2.19 -10.43
CA GLN A 133 -8.46 -1.68 -10.67
C GLN A 133 -9.00 -2.20 -12.01
N ILE A 134 -10.29 -2.52 -12.04
CA ILE A 134 -11.01 -2.74 -13.29
C ILE A 134 -10.99 -1.43 -14.08
N ALA A 135 -10.35 -1.43 -15.26
CA ALA A 135 -10.37 -0.31 -16.18
C ALA A 135 -11.82 0.02 -16.51
N ARG A 136 -12.18 1.28 -16.35
CA ARG A 136 -13.51 1.74 -16.75
C ARG A 136 -13.60 1.60 -18.26
N ALA A 137 -14.67 0.97 -18.75
CA ALA A 137 -15.01 1.08 -20.16
C ALA A 137 -15.30 2.56 -20.42
N ASP A 138 -14.53 3.19 -21.29
CA ASP A 138 -14.84 4.54 -21.78
C ASP A 138 -16.28 4.51 -22.32
N ALA A 139 -17.14 5.38 -21.76
CA ALA A 139 -18.55 5.52 -22.14
C ALA A 139 -18.72 6.37 -23.41
#